data_AF-A0A5M3MRA9-F1
#
_entry.id   AF-A0A5M3MRA9-F1
#
_cell.length_a   1.000
_cell.length_b   1.000
_cell.length_c   1.000
_cell.angle_alpha   90.00
_cell.angle_beta   90.00
_cell.angle_gamma   90.00
#
_symmetry.space_group_name_H-M   'P 1'
#
loop_
_entity.id
_entity.type
_entity.pdbx_description
1 polymer ?
#
loop_
_entity_poly.entity_id
_entity_poly.type
_entity_poly.pdbx_seq_one_letter_code
_entity_poly.pdbx_strand_id
1 'polypeptide(L)'
;MSLDPAWAPANQTSFDLWVERSSLDGVMLGGVAYGVHLTLFSLCFNMILSIKNKAMVDWLNLGYICLVFALGTLGNALTLKWCEMAFVDNINFPGRPVAFSLLENTDWVYVVFNAVYIVNLWLSDGLLVRICSFAHSIPRAVHC
;
A
#
# COMPACT_ATOMS: atom_id res chain seq x y z
N MET A 1 -24.18 -15.62 -4.08
CA MET A 1 -24.70 -14.54 -4.94
C MET A 1 -24.79 -15.07 -6.36
N SER A 2 -25.98 -15.48 -6.80
CA SER A 2 -26.23 -15.97 -8.16
C SER A 2 -26.26 -14.77 -9.11
N LEU A 3 -25.41 -14.79 -10.14
CA LEU A 3 -25.45 -13.79 -11.21
C LEU A 3 -26.60 -14.09 -12.16
N ASP A 4 -27.26 -13.06 -12.68
CA ASP A 4 -28.22 -13.24 -13.77
C ASP A 4 -27.46 -13.67 -15.04
N PRO A 5 -27.87 -14.77 -15.68
CA PRO A 5 -27.14 -15.34 -16.82
C PRO A 5 -27.16 -14.45 -18.07
N ALA A 6 -28.00 -13.41 -18.11
CA ALA A 6 -28.10 -12.49 -19.23
C ALA A 6 -26.88 -11.56 -19.39
N TRP A 7 -26.16 -11.28 -18.30
CA TRP A 7 -24.98 -10.42 -18.28
C TRP A 7 -23.82 -11.01 -17.47
N ALA A 8 -23.96 -12.26 -17.02
CA ALA A 8 -22.86 -13.02 -16.45
C ALA A 8 -21.80 -13.30 -17.53
N PRO A 9 -20.50 -13.17 -17.22
CA PRO A 9 -19.43 -13.50 -18.15
C PRO A 9 -19.50 -15.00 -18.50
N ALA A 10 -19.74 -15.29 -19.77
CA ALA A 10 -19.77 -16.65 -20.28
C ALA A 10 -18.39 -17.28 -20.10
N ASN A 11 -18.32 -18.53 -19.61
CA ASN A 11 -17.12 -19.38 -19.39
C ASN A 11 -16.38 -19.31 -18.04
N GLN A 12 -16.87 -18.59 -17.03
CA GLN A 12 -16.19 -18.51 -15.73
C GLN A 12 -16.78 -19.41 -14.65
N THR A 13 -15.89 -19.95 -13.82
CA THR A 13 -16.31 -20.68 -12.61
C THR A 13 -16.74 -19.68 -11.53
N SER A 14 -17.58 -20.15 -10.59
CA SER A 14 -17.96 -19.33 -9.43
C SER A 14 -16.77 -18.93 -8.56
N PHE A 15 -15.69 -19.72 -8.60
CA PHE A 15 -14.45 -19.44 -7.88
C PHE A 15 -13.69 -18.26 -8.51
N ASP A 16 -13.54 -18.24 -9.83
CA ASP A 16 -12.81 -17.16 -10.53
C ASP A 16 -13.47 -15.79 -10.28
N LEU A 17 -14.80 -15.76 -10.33
CA LEU A 17 -15.59 -14.56 -10.02
C LEU A 17 -15.43 -14.10 -8.57
N TRP A 18 -15.31 -15.04 -7.64
CA TRP A 18 -15.07 -14.71 -6.23
C TRP A 18 -13.68 -14.12 -6.02
N VAL A 19 -12.66 -14.66 -6.68
CA VAL A 19 -11.28 -14.13 -6.64
C VAL A 19 -11.23 -12.72 -7.25
N GLU A 20 -11.82 -12.50 -8.42
CA GLU A 20 -11.86 -11.18 -9.06
C GLU A 20 -12.49 -10.11 -8.16
N ARG A 21 -13.62 -10.43 -7.52
CA ARG A 21 -14.30 -9.54 -6.57
C ARG A 21 -13.46 -9.28 -5.33
N SER A 22 -12.92 -10.33 -4.72
CA SER A 22 -12.10 -10.22 -3.51
C SER A 22 -10.83 -9.41 -3.75
N SER A 23 -10.24 -9.53 -4.94
CA SER A 23 -9.08 -8.72 -5.35
C SER A 23 -9.44 -7.23 -5.48
N LEU A 24 -10.58 -6.92 -6.11
CA LEU A 24 -11.08 -5.55 -6.21
C LEU A 24 -11.37 -4.95 -4.81
N ASP A 25 -12.03 -5.71 -3.94
CA ASP A 25 -12.29 -5.32 -2.56
C ASP A 25 -10.98 -5.08 -1.79
N GLY A 26 -9.96 -5.91 -2.02
CA GLY A 26 -8.63 -5.76 -1.45
C GLY A 26 -7.95 -4.45 -1.84
N VAL A 27 -8.08 -4.03 -3.10
CA VAL A 27 -7.52 -2.75 -3.58
C VAL A 27 -8.24 -1.56 -2.95
N MET A 28 -9.56 -1.65 -2.79
CA MET A 28 -10.35 -0.61 -2.10
C MET A 28 -9.95 -0.49 -0.63
N LEU A 29 -9.76 -1.62 0.07
CA LEU A 29 -9.21 -1.64 1.42
C LEU A 29 -7.79 -1.07 1.48
N GLY A 30 -6.96 -1.33 0.48
CA GLY A 30 -5.64 -0.71 0.32
C GLY A 30 -5.70 0.81 0.25
N GLY A 31 -6.69 1.36 -0.47
CA GLY A 31 -6.95 2.80 -0.51
C GLY A 31 -7.32 3.39 0.86
N VAL A 32 -8.14 2.68 1.65
CA VAL A 32 -8.47 3.09 3.04
C VAL A 32 -7.23 3.07 3.93
N ALA A 33 -6.40 2.02 3.82
CA ALA A 33 -5.14 1.92 4.56
C ALA A 33 -4.15 3.04 4.18
N TYR A 34 -4.08 3.42 2.91
CA TYR A 34 -3.29 4.57 2.46
C TYR A 34 -3.77 5.89 3.09
N GLY A 35 -5.09 6.05 3.31
CA GLY A 35 -5.63 7.18 4.07
C GLY A 35 -5.07 7.28 5.49
N VAL A 36 -4.93 6.15 6.19
CA VAL A 36 -4.29 6.10 7.52
C VAL A 36 -2.79 6.44 7.42
N HIS A 37 -2.12 6.00 6.37
CA HIS A 37 -0.72 6.35 6.12
C HIS A 37 -0.54 7.87 5.94
N LEU A 38 -1.45 8.52 5.22
CA LEU A 38 -1.45 9.97 4.99
C LEU A 38 -1.68 10.76 6.29
N THR A 39 -2.58 10.31 7.16
CA THR A 39 -2.83 11.00 8.45
C THR A 39 -1.64 10.87 9.38
N LEU A 40 -1.01 9.70 9.45
CA LEU A 40 0.20 9.49 10.25
C LEU A 40 1.36 10.36 9.75
N PHE A 41 1.55 10.44 8.44
CA PHE A 41 2.52 11.34 7.82
C PHE A 41 2.25 12.80 8.25
N SER A 42 0.99 13.24 8.14
CA SER A 42 0.59 14.61 8.48
C SER A 42 0.82 14.94 9.96
N LEU A 43 0.53 14.01 10.87
CA LEU A 43 0.75 14.17 12.31
C LEU A 43 2.26 14.28 12.63
N CYS A 44 3.05 13.34 12.11
CA CYS A 44 4.51 13.34 12.32
C CYS A 44 5.17 14.58 11.74
N PHE A 45 4.74 15.00 10.54
CA PHE A 45 5.24 16.20 9.88
C PHE A 45 4.94 17.46 10.70
N ASN A 46 3.70 17.63 11.18
CA ASN A 46 3.33 18.76 12.04
C ASN A 46 4.09 18.76 13.38
N MET A 47 4.25 17.58 14.00
CA MET A 47 4.98 17.46 15.27
C MET A 47 6.42 17.93 15.12
N ILE A 48 7.14 17.42 14.10
CA ILE A 48 8.53 17.79 13.86
C ILE A 48 8.64 19.28 13.51
N LEU A 49 7.70 19.83 12.72
CA LEU A 49 7.70 21.25 12.39
C LEU A 49 7.55 22.16 13.61
N SER A 50 6.78 21.74 14.63
CA SER A 50 6.56 22.53 15.85
C SER A 50 7.81 22.69 16.74
N ILE A 51 8.85 21.86 16.55
CA ILE A 51 10.09 21.91 17.32
C ILE A 51 10.89 23.18 16.95
N LYS A 52 11.10 24.08 17.91
CA LYS A 52 11.77 25.38 17.71
C LYS A 52 13.28 25.28 17.44
N ASN A 53 13.99 24.37 18.13
CA ASN A 53 15.42 24.13 17.95
C ASN A 53 15.64 22.73 17.40
N LYS A 54 15.64 22.59 16.07
CA LYS A 54 15.78 21.29 15.40
C LYS A 54 17.25 20.84 15.42
N ALA A 55 17.50 19.64 15.92
CA ALA A 55 18.79 18.99 15.75
C ALA A 55 18.92 18.45 14.32
N MET A 56 20.15 18.16 13.86
CA MET A 56 20.39 17.50 12.57
C MET A 56 19.62 16.17 12.44
N VAL A 57 19.46 15.47 13.57
CA VAL A 57 18.70 14.21 13.66
C VAL A 57 17.22 14.41 13.33
N ASP A 58 16.62 15.56 13.69
CA ASP A 58 15.21 15.85 13.40
C ASP A 58 14.98 16.09 11.91
N TRP A 59 15.94 16.73 11.24
CA TRP A 59 15.91 16.93 9.79
C TRP A 59 16.07 15.61 9.03
N LEU A 60 16.96 14.72 9.50
CA LEU A 60 17.10 13.38 8.92
C LEU A 60 15.83 12.56 9.09
N ASN A 61 15.18 12.62 10.27
CA ASN A 61 13.90 11.96 10.51
C ASN A 61 12.79 12.50 9.59
N LEU A 62 12.75 13.81 9.35
CA LEU A 62 11.78 14.41 8.45
C LEU A 62 11.98 13.94 7.00
N GLY A 63 13.23 13.92 6.52
CA GLY A 63 13.57 13.36 5.21
C GLY A 63 13.17 11.90 5.07
N TYR A 64 13.40 11.10 6.11
CA TYR A 64 13.01 9.70 6.17
C TYR A 64 11.49 9.50 6.03
N ILE A 65 10.71 10.25 6.80
CA ILE A 65 9.24 10.17 6.77
C ILE A 65 8.69 10.61 5.40
N CYS A 66 9.26 11.64 4.79
CA CYS A 66 8.92 12.05 3.43
C CYS A 66 9.24 10.98 2.37
N LEU A 67 10.39 10.31 2.50
CA LEU A 67 10.78 9.22 1.60
C LEU A 67 9.79 8.05 1.68
N VAL A 68 9.45 7.61 2.88
CA VAL A 68 8.48 6.53 3.10
C VAL A 68 7.11 6.92 2.53
N PHE A 69 6.66 8.15 2.76
CA PHE A 69 5.40 8.64 2.22
C PHE A 69 5.38 8.69 0.68
N ALA A 70 6.46 9.17 0.06
CA ALA A 70 6.58 9.23 -1.39
C ALA A 70 6.55 7.82 -2.01
N LEU A 71 7.29 6.86 -1.43
CA LEU A 71 7.28 5.46 -1.87
C LEU A 71 5.89 4.83 -1.70
N GLY A 72 5.23 5.06 -0.57
CA GLY A 72 3.88 4.53 -0.31
C GLY A 72 2.84 5.08 -1.30
N THR A 73 2.96 6.36 -1.63
CA THR A 73 2.10 7.03 -2.63
C THR A 73 2.34 6.47 -4.03
N LEU A 74 3.61 6.27 -4.41
CA LEU A 74 3.97 5.69 -5.70
C LEU A 74 3.47 4.23 -5.82
N GLY A 75 3.67 3.42 -4.78
CA GLY A 75 3.16 2.04 -4.73
C GLY A 75 1.65 1.99 -4.92
N ASN A 76 0.90 2.82 -4.19
CA ASN A 76 -0.56 2.87 -4.31
C ASN A 76 -1.04 3.36 -5.68
N ALA A 77 -0.37 4.37 -6.25
CA ALA A 77 -0.68 4.87 -7.60
C ALA A 77 -0.45 3.80 -8.68
N LEU A 78 0.66 3.05 -8.57
CA LEU A 78 0.96 1.97 -9.51
C LEU A 78 0.00 0.78 -9.35
N THR A 79 -0.42 0.45 -8.13
CA THR A 79 -1.46 -0.57 -7.91
C THR A 79 -2.80 -0.15 -8.52
N LEU A 80 -3.21 1.11 -8.37
CA LEU A 80 -4.41 1.62 -9.05
C LEU A 80 -4.30 1.54 -10.57
N LYS A 81 -3.13 1.88 -11.13
CA LYS A 81 -2.86 1.72 -12.57
C LYS A 81 -2.88 0.26 -13.00
N TRP A 82 -2.36 -0.66 -12.19
CA TRP A 82 -2.46 -2.09 -12.45
C TRP A 82 -3.92 -2.55 -12.50
N CYS A 83 -4.74 -2.10 -11.56
CA CYS A 83 -6.17 -2.40 -11.56
C CYS A 83 -6.89 -1.81 -12.77
N GLU A 84 -6.56 -0.59 -13.19
CA GLU A 84 -7.11 0.03 -14.40
C GLU A 84 -6.80 -0.83 -15.65
N MET A 85 -5.54 -1.24 -15.83
CA MET A 85 -5.15 -2.10 -16.95
C MET A 85 -5.86 -3.46 -16.90
N ALA A 86 -5.97 -4.06 -15.72
CA ALA A 86 -6.55 -5.39 -15.55
C ALA A 86 -8.08 -5.40 -15.72
N PHE A 87 -8.79 -4.38 -15.23
CA PHE A 87 -10.27 -4.34 -15.21
C PHE A 87 -10.90 -3.51 -16.34
N VAL A 88 -10.19 -2.52 -16.89
CA VAL A 88 -10.72 -1.60 -17.91
C VAL A 88 -10.10 -1.89 -19.27
N ASP A 89 -8.78 -1.80 -19.40
CA ASP A 89 -8.12 -1.85 -20.71
C ASP A 89 -8.15 -3.25 -21.32
N ASN A 90 -7.92 -4.28 -20.50
CA ASN A 90 -7.80 -5.66 -20.95
C ASN A 90 -9.02 -6.52 -20.59
N ILE A 91 -10.22 -5.96 -20.74
CA ILE A 91 -11.48 -6.65 -20.39
C ILE A 91 -11.70 -7.94 -21.20
N ASN A 92 -11.18 -8.00 -22.42
CA ASN A 92 -11.31 -9.13 -23.35
C ASN A 92 -10.15 -10.14 -23.24
N PHE A 93 -9.22 -9.97 -22.29
CA PHE A 93 -8.08 -10.88 -22.15
C PHE A 93 -8.56 -12.29 -21.76
N PRO A 94 -8.06 -13.35 -22.41
CA PRO A 94 -8.45 -14.72 -22.09
C PRO A 94 -8.07 -15.05 -20.64
N GLY A 95 -9.08 -15.38 -19.81
CA GLY A 95 -8.89 -15.64 -18.38
C GLY A 95 -8.99 -14.41 -17.45
N ARG A 96 -9.32 -13.23 -18.00
CA ARG A 96 -9.73 -12.02 -17.24
C ARG A 96 -8.63 -11.51 -16.25
N PRO A 97 -8.88 -10.57 -15.29
CA PRO A 97 -7.84 -9.92 -14.49
C PRO A 97 -6.88 -10.86 -13.74
N VAL A 98 -7.37 -12.04 -13.35
CA VAL A 98 -6.58 -13.02 -12.59
C VAL A 98 -5.54 -13.68 -13.50
N ALA A 99 -5.94 -14.13 -14.71
CA ALA A 99 -4.98 -14.67 -15.67
C ALA A 99 -4.03 -13.59 -16.20
N PHE A 100 -4.53 -12.36 -16.40
CA PHE A 100 -3.70 -11.21 -16.76
C PHE A 100 -2.59 -10.98 -15.72
N SER A 101 -2.93 -11.03 -14.42
CA SER A 101 -1.95 -10.87 -13.34
C SER A 101 -0.92 -11.99 -13.25
N LEU A 102 -1.25 -13.20 -13.71
CA LEU A 102 -0.34 -14.33 -13.72
C LEU A 102 0.54 -14.37 -14.97
N LEU A 103 0.03 -13.96 -16.12
CA LEU A 103 0.78 -13.96 -17.39
C LEU A 103 1.64 -12.71 -17.56
N GLU A 104 1.13 -11.54 -17.17
CA GLU A 104 1.82 -10.25 -17.31
C GLU A 104 2.55 -9.85 -16.02
N ASN A 105 2.94 -10.82 -15.18
CA ASN A 105 3.69 -10.56 -13.95
C ASN A 105 5.11 -9.98 -14.20
N THR A 106 5.55 -9.97 -15.45
CA THR A 106 6.84 -9.42 -15.89
C THR A 106 6.72 -7.96 -16.34
N ASP A 107 5.50 -7.44 -16.46
CA ASP A 107 5.28 -6.05 -16.80
C ASP A 107 5.96 -5.12 -15.80
N TRP A 108 6.55 -4.05 -16.33
CA TRP A 108 7.29 -3.08 -15.54
C TRP A 108 6.45 -2.47 -14.42
N VAL A 109 5.14 -2.26 -14.65
CA VAL A 109 4.22 -1.75 -13.63
C VAL A 109 4.13 -2.75 -12.47
N TYR A 110 3.97 -4.04 -12.78
CA TYR A 110 3.82 -5.10 -11.79
C TYR A 110 5.07 -5.25 -10.91
N VAL A 111 6.23 -5.28 -11.57
CA VAL A 111 7.52 -5.43 -10.89
C VAL A 111 7.82 -4.21 -10.03
N VAL A 112 7.60 -3.01 -10.55
CA VAL A 112 7.92 -1.76 -9.83
C VAL A 112 7.01 -1.58 -8.62
N PHE A 113 5.69 -1.81 -8.72
CA PHE A 113 4.83 -1.65 -7.55
C PHE A 113 5.22 -2.64 -6.43
N ASN A 114 5.49 -3.90 -6.76
CA ASN A 114 5.91 -4.90 -5.79
C ASN A 114 7.23 -4.52 -5.12
N ALA A 115 8.22 -4.11 -5.91
CA ALA A 115 9.51 -3.66 -5.39
C ALA A 115 9.36 -2.45 -4.47
N VAL A 116 8.56 -1.45 -4.86
CA VAL A 116 8.30 -0.25 -4.06
C VAL A 116 7.61 -0.62 -2.73
N TYR A 117 6.63 -1.52 -2.74
CA TYR A 117 5.97 -1.97 -1.51
C TYR A 117 6.92 -2.74 -0.58
N ILE A 118 7.76 -3.62 -1.13
CA ILE A 118 8.77 -4.33 -0.34
C ILE A 118 9.70 -3.33 0.33
N VAL A 119 10.26 -2.39 -0.43
CA VAL A 119 11.15 -1.34 0.12
C VAL A 119 10.42 -0.50 1.17
N ASN A 120 9.16 -0.14 0.93
CA ASN A 120 8.36 0.62 1.89
C ASN A 120 8.13 -0.14 3.20
N LEU A 121 7.89 -1.47 3.11
CA LEU A 121 7.76 -2.35 4.27
C LEU A 121 9.04 -2.38 5.10
N TRP A 122 10.19 -2.59 4.45
CA TRP A 122 11.49 -2.56 5.14
C TRP A 122 11.76 -1.23 5.86
N LEU A 123 11.41 -0.10 5.23
CA LEU A 123 11.54 1.20 5.86
C LEU A 123 10.54 1.37 7.03
N SER A 124 9.31 0.88 6.88
CA SER A 124 8.31 0.93 7.95
C SER A 124 8.75 0.12 9.17
N ASP A 125 9.35 -1.06 8.96
CA ASP A 125 9.92 -1.88 10.03
C ASP A 125 11.11 -1.19 10.72
N GLY A 126 11.94 -0.47 9.96
CA GLY A 126 13.00 0.38 10.50
C GLY A 126 12.48 1.45 11.47
N LEU A 127 11.31 2.04 11.20
CA LEU A 127 10.66 3.01 12.09
C LEU A 127 10.21 2.35 13.40
N LEU A 128 9.64 1.13 13.32
CA LEU A 128 9.21 0.37 14.48
C LEU A 128 10.38 0.01 15.40
N VAL A 129 11.51 -0.39 14.83
CA VAL A 129 12.74 -0.66 15.61
C VAL A 129 13.15 0.58 16.39
N ARG A 130 13.15 1.76 15.75
CA ARG A 130 13.49 3.03 16.42
C ARG A 130 12.53 3.35 17.57
N ILE A 131 11.23 3.14 17.37
CA ILE A 131 10.19 3.36 18.39
C ILE A 131 10.39 2.38 19.56
N CYS A 132 10.63 1.10 19.29
CA CYS A 132 10.87 0.08 20.31
C CYS A 132 12.15 0.35 21.12
N SER A 133 13.25 0.73 20.46
CA SER A 133 14.48 1.12 21.14
C SER A 133 14.28 2.35 22.03
N PHE A 134 13.50 3.33 21.56
CA PHE A 134 13.14 4.50 22.35
C PHE A 134 12.28 4.11 23.56
N ALA A 135 11.26 3.27 23.39
CA ALA A 135 10.41 2.79 24.48
C ALA A 135 11.19 2.03 25.55
N HIS A 136 12.18 1.22 25.15
CA HIS A 136 13.07 0.54 26.11
C HIS A 136 13.94 1.53 26.89
N SER A 137 14.34 2.64 26.28
CA SER A 137 15.14 3.69 26.93
C SER A 137 14.36 4.60 27.87
N ILE A 138 13.02 4.49 27.92
CA ILE A 138 12.18 5.19 28.91
C ILE A 138 12.15 4.31 30.17
N PRO A 139 12.91 4.62 31.23
CA PRO A 139 12.74 3.92 32.50
C PRO A 139 11.29 4.09 32.97
N ARG A 140 10.69 2.98 33.42
CA ARG A 140 9.33 2.92 33.99
C ARG A 140 9.19 3.90 35.17
N ALA A 141 8.88 5.16 34.89
CA ALA A 141 8.66 6.20 35.90
C ALA A 141 7.16 6.35 36.24
N VAL A 142 6.39 5.26 36.21
CA VAL A 142 4.95 5.25 36.56
C VAL A 142 4.65 4.09 37.52
N HIS A 143 5.40 4.05 38.62
CA HIS A 143 5.04 3.30 39.83
C HIS A 143 5.52 4.12 41.04
N CYS A 144 4.83 5.22 41.34
CA CYS A 144 4.77 5.85 42.66
C CYS A 144 3.36 6.41 42.83
#